data_AF-A0A497CI93-F1
#
_entry.id   AF-A0A497CI93-F1
#
_cell.length_a   1.000
_cell.length_b   1.000
_cell.length_c   1.000
_cell.angle_alpha   90.00
_cell.angle_beta   90.00
_cell.angle_gamma   90.00
#
_symmetry.space_group_name_H-M   'P 1'
#
loop_
_entity.id
_entity.type
_entity.pdbx_description
1 polymer ?
#
loop_
_entity_poly.entity_id
_entity_poly.type
_entity_poly.pdbx_seq_one_letter_code
_entity_poly.pdbx_strand_id
1 'polypeptide(L)'
;MKNLKLMLYVAIIFLINSCSQDKKEWKNTLEINSVQAYEEYVDKYPDSKYADSAKNRIWKNTIAMESINAYEEYIDKYPDSKYADSVKNRIWKKTISIESIKAFEKYIDKYPRSAFVDSAKIRIKDLTYTRGALYAIGVSFTLDDAFSGEIKKLYYEKDIVLKKTDGKKIRAICPISLINDLKGGQMLEVEFDKELNKYKVIKVIEDPK
;
A
#
# COMPACT_ATOMS: atom_id res chain seq x y z
N MET A 1 -5.04 4.91 -66.47
CA MET A 1 -4.11 3.90 -65.89
C MET A 1 -2.73 4.45 -65.51
N LYS A 2 -2.09 5.35 -66.29
CA LYS A 2 -0.75 5.90 -65.96
C LYS A 2 -0.69 6.65 -64.61
N ASN A 3 -1.70 7.47 -64.29
CA ASN A 3 -1.75 8.22 -63.02
C ASN A 3 -2.02 7.33 -61.78
N LEU A 4 -2.73 6.21 -61.97
CA LEU A 4 -2.98 5.25 -60.89
C LEU A 4 -1.71 4.47 -60.52
N LYS A 5 -0.89 4.10 -61.50
CA LYS A 5 0.43 3.49 -61.27
C LYS A 5 1.40 4.48 -60.62
N LEU A 6 1.33 5.75 -60.98
CA LEU A 6 2.15 6.82 -60.38
C LEU A 6 1.75 7.08 -58.92
N MET A 7 0.46 7.15 -58.61
CA MET A 7 0.00 7.28 -57.21
C MET A 7 0.34 6.05 -56.37
N LEU A 8 0.25 4.85 -56.93
CA LEU A 8 0.69 3.62 -56.26
C LEU A 8 2.20 3.68 -55.96
N TYR A 9 3.01 4.16 -56.90
CA TYR A 9 4.46 4.32 -56.72
C TYR A 9 4.81 5.35 -55.64
N VAL A 10 4.12 6.50 -55.60
CA VAL A 10 4.34 7.54 -54.57
C VAL A 10 3.91 7.04 -53.19
N ALA A 11 2.79 6.33 -53.09
CA ALA A 11 2.34 5.70 -51.85
C ALA A 11 3.33 4.63 -51.36
N ILE A 12 3.86 3.81 -52.27
CA ILE A 12 4.89 2.82 -51.97
C ILE A 12 6.18 3.51 -51.49
N ILE A 13 6.64 4.59 -52.12
CA ILE A 13 7.82 5.35 -51.68
C ILE A 13 7.61 5.98 -50.30
N PHE A 14 6.41 6.48 -49.98
CA PHE A 14 6.05 6.97 -48.65
C PHE A 14 6.08 5.84 -47.60
N LEU A 15 5.56 4.65 -47.94
CA LEU A 15 5.55 3.46 -47.08
C LEU A 15 6.98 2.92 -46.82
N ILE A 16 7.85 2.91 -47.83
CA ILE A 16 9.24 2.41 -47.70
C ILE A 16 10.07 3.35 -46.81
N ASN A 17 9.92 4.67 -46.97
CA ASN A 17 10.62 5.65 -46.12
C ASN A 17 10.15 5.58 -44.66
N SER A 18 8.85 5.34 -44.44
CA SER A 18 8.30 5.16 -43.09
C SER A 18 8.91 3.96 -42.36
N CYS A 19 9.11 2.83 -43.05
CA CYS A 19 9.65 1.61 -42.44
C CYS A 19 11.14 1.72 -42.06
N SER A 20 11.93 2.43 -42.89
CA SER A 20 13.35 2.69 -42.60
C SER A 20 13.52 3.64 -41.41
N GLN A 21 12.72 4.69 -41.36
CA GLN A 21 12.74 5.67 -40.27
C GLN A 21 12.26 5.06 -38.94
N ASP A 22 11.22 4.23 -38.99
CA ASP A 22 10.68 3.51 -37.82
C ASP A 22 11.76 2.65 -37.13
N LYS A 23 12.49 1.84 -37.91
CA LYS A 23 13.59 1.01 -37.39
C LYS A 23 14.70 1.85 -36.75
N LYS A 24 15.04 2.99 -37.36
CA LYS A 24 16.07 3.90 -36.83
C LYS A 24 15.62 4.54 -35.53
N GLU A 25 14.39 5.06 -35.49
CA GLU A 25 13.85 5.65 -34.27
C GLU A 25 13.75 4.62 -33.15
N TRP A 26 13.28 3.40 -33.43
CA TRP A 26 13.22 2.33 -32.45
C TRP A 26 14.59 2.06 -31.82
N LYS A 27 15.66 2.05 -32.63
CA LYS A 27 17.02 1.89 -32.12
C LYS A 27 17.41 3.04 -31.19
N ASN A 28 17.12 4.29 -31.56
CA ASN A 28 17.38 5.45 -30.69
C ASN A 28 16.59 5.36 -29.38
N THR A 29 15.32 4.96 -29.43
CA THR A 29 14.48 4.77 -28.24
C THR A 29 15.06 3.70 -27.30
N LEU A 30 15.59 2.60 -27.86
CA LEU A 30 16.28 1.57 -27.09
C LEU A 30 17.57 2.08 -26.43
N GLU A 31 18.28 3.01 -27.06
CA GLU A 31 19.48 3.63 -26.50
C GLU A 31 19.14 4.58 -25.33
N ILE A 32 18.05 5.35 -25.44
CA ILE A 32 17.58 6.24 -24.36
C ILE A 32 17.01 5.43 -23.18
N ASN A 33 16.27 4.35 -23.48
CA ASN A 33 15.69 3.41 -22.52
C ASN A 33 14.96 4.06 -21.32
N SER A 34 14.13 5.08 -21.59
CA SER A 34 13.29 5.72 -20.57
C SER A 34 11.81 5.48 -20.86
N VAL A 35 10.96 5.55 -19.83
CA VAL A 35 9.50 5.50 -20.00
C VAL A 35 9.08 6.53 -21.03
N GLN A 36 9.44 7.81 -20.83
CA GLN A 36 9.11 8.90 -21.73
C GLN A 36 9.49 8.62 -23.20
N ALA A 37 10.69 8.11 -23.47
CA ALA A 37 11.10 7.83 -24.85
C ALA A 37 10.26 6.71 -25.50
N TYR A 38 9.90 5.67 -24.73
CA TYR A 38 9.01 4.63 -25.24
C TYR A 38 7.59 5.14 -25.45
N GLU A 39 7.12 6.07 -24.62
CA GLU A 39 5.80 6.71 -24.79
C GLU A 39 5.76 7.56 -26.05
N GLU A 40 6.74 8.45 -26.23
CA GLU A 40 6.88 9.27 -27.43
C GLU A 40 6.95 8.40 -28.69
N TYR A 41 7.63 7.25 -28.60
CA TYR A 41 7.70 6.30 -29.70
C TYR A 41 6.34 5.65 -30.01
N VAL A 42 5.59 5.20 -29.00
CA VAL A 42 4.25 4.61 -29.19
C VAL A 42 3.27 5.64 -29.75
N ASP A 43 3.36 6.89 -29.29
CA ASP A 43 2.49 7.98 -29.75
C ASP A 43 2.80 8.36 -31.21
N LYS A 44 4.08 8.36 -31.59
CA LYS A 44 4.53 8.70 -32.94
C LYS A 44 4.37 7.56 -33.95
N TYR A 45 4.49 6.31 -33.50
CA TYR A 45 4.43 5.10 -34.35
C TYR A 45 3.47 4.04 -33.79
N PRO A 46 2.16 4.34 -33.66
CA PRO A 46 1.19 3.44 -33.03
C PRO A 46 1.01 2.10 -33.76
N ASP A 47 1.16 2.10 -35.09
CA ASP A 47 1.04 0.91 -35.95
C ASP A 47 2.39 0.21 -36.20
N SER A 48 3.46 0.64 -35.53
CA SER A 48 4.76 -0.01 -35.68
C SER A 48 4.73 -1.44 -35.15
N LYS A 49 5.43 -2.34 -35.82
CA LYS A 49 5.70 -3.70 -35.31
C LYS A 49 6.46 -3.70 -33.97
N TYR A 50 7.05 -2.57 -33.58
CA TYR A 50 7.75 -2.41 -32.30
C TYR A 50 6.86 -1.76 -31.22
N ALA A 51 5.65 -1.29 -31.53
CA ALA A 51 4.77 -0.60 -30.58
C ALA A 51 4.47 -1.47 -29.34
N ASP A 52 4.20 -2.76 -29.52
CA ASP A 52 3.98 -3.68 -28.40
C ASP A 52 5.26 -3.90 -27.57
N SER A 53 6.42 -3.92 -28.23
CA SER A 53 7.71 -3.99 -27.54
C SER A 53 7.97 -2.73 -26.72
N ALA A 54 7.62 -1.55 -27.23
CA ALA A 54 7.71 -0.29 -26.51
C ALA A 54 6.76 -0.28 -25.30
N LYS A 55 5.48 -0.66 -25.46
CA LYS A 55 4.51 -0.80 -24.36
C LYS A 55 4.99 -1.75 -23.26
N ASN A 56 5.56 -2.90 -23.64
CA ASN A 56 6.15 -3.84 -22.69
C ASN A 56 7.35 -3.22 -21.95
N ARG A 57 8.13 -2.35 -22.60
CA ARG A 57 9.27 -1.66 -21.99
C ARG A 57 8.86 -0.49 -21.11
N ILE A 58 7.80 0.25 -21.44
CA ILE A 58 7.15 1.21 -20.53
C ILE A 58 6.86 0.48 -19.21
N TRP A 59 6.12 -0.63 -19.28
CA TRP A 59 5.80 -1.44 -18.10
C TRP A 59 7.05 -1.89 -17.33
N LYS A 60 8.06 -2.45 -18.00
CA LYS A 60 9.29 -2.92 -17.35
C LYS A 60 10.05 -1.79 -16.64
N ASN A 61 10.14 -0.61 -17.25
CA ASN A 61 10.81 0.53 -16.64
C ASN A 61 9.98 1.08 -15.48
N THR A 62 8.65 1.17 -15.61
CA THR A 62 7.75 1.54 -14.51
C THR A 62 7.93 0.64 -13.28
N ILE A 63 7.95 -0.70 -13.46
CA ILE A 63 8.11 -1.60 -12.31
C ILE A 63 9.47 -1.48 -11.64
N ALA A 64 10.53 -1.21 -12.42
CA ALA A 64 11.88 -1.04 -11.92
C ALA A 64 12.03 0.20 -11.02
N MET A 65 11.15 1.20 -11.15
CA MET A 65 11.15 2.38 -10.27
C MET A 65 10.67 2.08 -8.84
N GLU A 66 9.98 0.96 -8.63
CA GLU A 66 9.50 0.50 -7.31
C GLU A 66 8.77 1.55 -6.45
N SER A 67 8.09 2.49 -7.10
CA SER A 67 7.45 3.64 -6.45
C SER A 67 5.95 3.64 -6.67
N ILE A 68 5.20 4.02 -5.62
CA ILE A 68 3.76 4.24 -5.74
C ILE A 68 3.49 5.27 -6.85
N ASN A 69 4.17 6.42 -6.86
CA ASN A 69 3.91 7.47 -7.86
C ASN A 69 4.06 6.95 -9.30
N ALA A 70 5.10 6.16 -9.59
CA ALA A 70 5.31 5.57 -10.91
C ALA A 70 4.17 4.61 -11.31
N TYR A 71 3.66 3.85 -10.33
CA TYR A 71 2.52 2.95 -10.55
C TYR A 71 1.22 3.72 -10.74
N GLU A 72 1.03 4.80 -9.99
CA GLU A 72 -0.13 5.69 -10.12
C GLU A 72 -0.14 6.36 -11.49
N GLU A 73 0.97 6.96 -11.93
CA GLU A 73 1.10 7.56 -13.27
C GLU A 73 0.81 6.54 -14.38
N TYR A 74 1.30 5.30 -14.23
CA TYR A 74 1.07 4.24 -15.20
C TYR A 74 -0.41 3.85 -15.29
N ILE A 75 -1.10 3.65 -14.16
CA ILE A 75 -2.51 3.24 -14.18
C ILE A 75 -3.44 4.38 -14.64
N ASP A 76 -3.05 5.63 -14.37
CA ASP A 76 -3.78 6.81 -14.83
C ASP A 76 -3.67 6.97 -16.35
N LYS A 77 -2.49 6.66 -16.94
CA LYS A 77 -2.27 6.74 -18.39
C LYS A 77 -2.72 5.49 -19.16
N TYR A 78 -2.64 4.31 -18.55
CA TYR A 78 -2.94 3.02 -19.19
C TYR A 78 -3.95 2.17 -18.39
N PRO A 79 -5.17 2.67 -18.14
CA PRO A 79 -6.16 1.98 -17.29
C PRO A 79 -6.58 0.60 -17.82
N ASP A 80 -6.61 0.43 -19.15
CA ASP A 80 -7.00 -0.81 -19.83
C ASP A 80 -5.79 -1.69 -20.23
N SER A 81 -4.60 -1.38 -19.72
CA SER A 81 -3.41 -2.20 -19.96
C SER A 81 -3.62 -3.62 -19.45
N LYS A 82 -3.07 -4.62 -20.16
CA LYS A 82 -2.97 -6.00 -19.65
C LYS A 82 -2.18 -6.10 -18.32
N TYR A 83 -1.46 -5.04 -17.94
CA TYR A 83 -0.73 -4.94 -16.68
C TYR A 83 -1.50 -4.20 -15.58
N ALA A 84 -2.69 -3.65 -15.86
CA ALA A 84 -3.45 -2.82 -14.93
C ALA A 84 -3.64 -3.47 -13.55
N ASP A 85 -4.03 -4.74 -13.50
CA ASP A 85 -4.23 -5.44 -12.23
C ASP A 85 -2.92 -5.72 -11.49
N SER A 86 -1.83 -5.96 -12.23
CA SER A 86 -0.49 -6.07 -11.65
C SER A 86 -0.06 -4.77 -10.98
N VAL A 87 -0.36 -3.63 -11.61
CA VAL A 87 -0.08 -2.29 -11.09
C VAL A 87 -0.90 -2.03 -9.81
N LYS A 88 -2.22 -2.26 -9.85
CA LYS A 88 -3.11 -2.11 -8.68
C LYS A 88 -2.63 -2.93 -7.48
N ASN A 89 -2.21 -4.18 -7.73
CA ASN A 89 -1.65 -5.05 -6.69
C ASN A 89 -0.33 -4.50 -6.10
N ARG A 90 0.53 -3.90 -6.94
CA ARG A 90 1.78 -3.28 -6.47
C ARG A 90 1.54 -2.02 -5.66
N ILE A 91 0.61 -1.17 -6.07
CA ILE A 91 0.17 0.01 -5.28
C ILE A 91 -0.31 -0.45 -3.91
N TRP A 92 -1.18 -1.48 -3.87
CA TRP A 92 -1.67 -2.02 -2.61
C TRP A 92 -0.55 -2.58 -1.72
N LYS A 93 0.37 -3.39 -2.27
CA LYS A 93 1.53 -3.91 -1.52
C LYS A 93 2.39 -2.80 -0.92
N LYS A 94 2.67 -1.75 -1.69
CA LYS A 94 3.43 -0.59 -1.20
C LYS A 94 2.64 0.18 -0.13
N THR A 95 1.33 0.33 -0.30
CA THR A 95 0.45 0.93 0.71
C THR A 95 0.52 0.18 2.03
N ILE A 96 0.40 -1.16 2.00
CA ILE A 96 0.55 -1.99 3.20
C ILE A 96 1.91 -1.76 3.84
N SER A 97 3.00 -1.73 3.07
CA SER A 97 4.36 -1.58 3.62
C SER A 97 4.63 -0.24 4.31
N ILE A 98 3.79 0.78 4.09
CA ILE A 98 3.89 2.06 4.81
C ILE A 98 3.33 1.92 6.24
N GLU A 99 2.41 0.98 6.46
CA GLU A 99 1.79 0.67 7.76
C GLU A 99 1.28 1.92 8.52
N SER A 100 0.61 2.83 7.82
CA SER A 100 0.06 4.05 8.44
C SER A 100 -1.40 4.27 8.08
N ILE A 101 -2.16 4.77 9.06
CA ILE A 101 -3.57 5.17 8.88
C ILE A 101 -3.70 6.12 7.69
N LYS A 102 -2.85 7.17 7.65
CA LYS A 102 -2.85 8.16 6.56
C LYS A 102 -2.63 7.56 5.18
N ALA A 103 -1.77 6.53 5.06
CA ALA A 103 -1.55 5.86 3.78
C ALA A 103 -2.78 5.06 3.33
N PHE A 104 -3.44 4.36 4.26
CA PHE A 104 -4.67 3.63 3.97
C PHE A 104 -5.85 4.57 3.66
N GLU A 105 -5.97 5.70 4.36
CA GLU A 105 -6.97 6.74 4.06
C GLU A 105 -6.76 7.30 2.65
N LYS A 106 -5.54 7.73 2.32
CA LYS A 106 -5.19 8.20 0.98
C LYS A 106 -5.51 7.16 -0.10
N TYR A 107 -5.26 5.89 0.19
CA TYR A 107 -5.58 4.78 -0.72
C TYR A 107 -7.08 4.64 -0.96
N ILE A 108 -7.90 4.69 0.11
CA ILE A 108 -9.36 4.61 0.01
C ILE A 108 -9.92 5.80 -0.79
N ASP A 109 -9.41 7.00 -0.52
CA ASP A 109 -9.82 8.23 -1.21
C ASP A 109 -9.51 8.17 -2.71
N LYS A 110 -8.31 7.70 -3.07
CA LYS A 110 -7.86 7.62 -4.48
C LYS A 110 -8.48 6.43 -5.21
N TYR A 111 -8.77 5.33 -4.53
CA TYR A 111 -9.24 4.08 -5.13
C TYR A 111 -10.53 3.54 -4.46
N PRO A 112 -11.64 4.29 -4.46
CA PRO A 112 -12.85 3.94 -3.71
C PRO A 112 -13.56 2.67 -4.23
N ARG A 113 -13.23 2.21 -5.44
CA ARG A 113 -13.77 0.98 -6.05
C ARG A 113 -12.75 -0.17 -6.08
N SER A 114 -11.61 -0.02 -5.42
CA SER A 114 -10.61 -1.09 -5.35
C SER A 114 -11.14 -2.28 -4.53
N ALA A 115 -10.80 -3.49 -4.97
CA ALA A 115 -11.04 -4.71 -4.19
C ALA A 115 -10.34 -4.71 -2.82
N PHE A 116 -9.39 -3.80 -2.59
CA PHE A 116 -8.63 -3.70 -1.34
C PHE A 116 -9.19 -2.67 -0.35
N VAL A 117 -10.29 -1.98 -0.66
CA VAL A 117 -10.87 -0.95 0.24
C VAL A 117 -11.20 -1.54 1.62
N ASP A 118 -11.83 -2.71 1.68
CA ASP A 118 -12.18 -3.33 2.96
C ASP A 118 -10.93 -3.79 3.74
N SER A 119 -9.90 -4.26 3.03
CA SER A 119 -8.62 -4.57 3.64
C SER A 119 -7.95 -3.32 4.23
N ALA A 120 -8.01 -2.18 3.55
CA ALA A 120 -7.51 -0.91 4.05
C ALA A 120 -8.26 -0.45 5.31
N LYS A 121 -9.59 -0.56 5.33
CA LYS A 121 -10.42 -0.24 6.52
C LYS A 121 -10.09 -1.13 7.71
N ILE A 122 -9.90 -2.44 7.49
CA ILE A 122 -9.45 -3.38 8.54
C ILE A 122 -8.10 -2.92 9.10
N ARG A 123 -7.13 -2.59 8.25
CA ARG A 123 -5.82 -2.10 8.71
C ARG A 123 -5.90 -0.79 9.49
N ILE A 124 -6.77 0.14 9.11
CA ILE A 124 -7.01 1.37 9.88
C ILE A 124 -7.54 1.03 11.28
N LYS A 125 -8.51 0.11 11.39
CA LYS A 125 -9.05 -0.34 12.66
C LYS A 125 -7.96 -0.96 13.55
N ASP A 126 -7.17 -1.87 13.00
CA ASP A 126 -6.07 -2.54 13.73
C ASP A 126 -5.02 -1.55 14.25
N LEU A 127 -4.62 -0.58 13.41
CA LEU A 127 -3.64 0.44 13.78
C LEU A 127 -4.19 1.43 14.81
N THR A 128 -5.44 1.85 14.68
CA THR A 128 -6.09 2.78 15.61
C THR A 128 -6.15 2.19 17.02
N TYR A 129 -6.53 0.92 17.07
CA TYR A 129 -6.61 0.16 18.29
C TYR A 129 -5.25 -0.10 18.94
N THR A 130 -4.23 -0.40 18.13
CA THR A 130 -2.85 -0.54 18.63
C THR A 130 -2.36 0.76 19.28
N ARG A 131 -2.66 1.92 18.68
CA ARG A 131 -2.36 3.24 19.27
C ARG A 131 -3.15 3.51 20.55
N GLY A 132 -4.44 3.14 20.58
CA GLY A 132 -5.28 3.27 21.78
C GLY A 132 -4.77 2.43 22.94
N ALA A 133 -4.38 1.17 22.69
CA ALA A 133 -3.79 0.29 23.69
C ALA A 133 -2.46 0.83 24.21
N LEU A 134 -1.56 1.28 23.32
CA LEU A 134 -0.28 1.90 23.72
C LEU A 134 -0.49 3.18 24.54
N TYR A 135 -1.46 4.01 24.18
CA TYR A 135 -1.80 5.21 24.94
C TYR A 135 -2.36 4.85 26.33
N ALA A 136 -3.29 3.90 26.43
CA ALA A 136 -3.82 3.44 27.71
C ALA A 136 -2.73 2.84 28.62
N ILE A 137 -1.81 2.06 28.04
CA ILE A 137 -0.64 1.53 28.72
C ILE A 137 0.27 2.67 29.20
N GLY A 138 0.60 3.64 28.35
CA GLY A 138 1.43 4.79 28.69
C GLY A 138 0.80 5.72 29.74
N VAL A 139 -0.52 5.93 29.66
CA VAL A 139 -1.32 6.63 30.67
C VAL A 139 -1.30 5.87 31.99
N SER A 140 -1.45 4.54 31.95
CA SER A 140 -1.34 3.72 33.17
C SER A 140 0.04 3.81 33.81
N PHE A 141 1.11 3.85 33.00
CA PHE A 141 2.49 4.04 33.50
C PHE A 141 2.77 5.44 34.03
N THR A 142 2.01 6.46 33.63
CA THR A 142 2.17 7.85 34.13
C THR A 142 1.30 8.14 35.34
N LEU A 143 0.25 7.36 35.59
CA LEU A 143 -0.68 7.54 36.72
C LEU A 143 -0.16 6.98 38.05
N ASP A 144 1.08 6.48 38.11
CA ASP A 144 1.67 5.84 39.29
C ASP A 144 1.84 6.77 40.52
N ASP A 145 1.56 8.08 40.42
CA ASP A 145 1.70 9.00 41.57
C ASP A 145 0.40 9.53 42.21
N ALA A 146 -0.80 9.45 41.60
CA ALA A 146 -1.97 10.11 42.23
C ALA A 146 -3.39 9.75 41.74
N PHE A 147 -3.64 8.67 40.98
CA PHE A 147 -4.98 8.46 40.42
C PHE A 147 -5.66 7.17 40.89
N SER A 148 -6.78 7.33 41.60
CA SER A 148 -7.72 6.27 42.00
C SER A 148 -9.07 6.39 41.26
N GLY A 149 -9.04 6.83 40.00
CA GLY A 149 -10.24 7.00 39.16
C GLY A 149 -10.40 5.92 38.10
N GLU A 150 -11.65 5.55 37.83
CA GLU A 150 -12.07 4.66 36.75
C GLU A 150 -11.95 5.41 35.40
N ILE A 151 -11.08 4.95 34.48
CA ILE A 151 -10.96 5.57 33.15
C ILE A 151 -12.17 5.12 32.31
N LYS A 152 -13.24 5.92 32.37
CA LYS A 152 -14.55 5.57 31.79
C LYS A 152 -14.72 5.86 30.30
N LYS A 153 -13.73 6.38 29.57
CA LYS A 153 -13.87 6.58 28.12
C LYS A 153 -12.55 6.89 27.41
N LEU A 154 -12.05 5.93 26.63
CA LEU A 154 -11.19 6.17 25.47
C LEU A 154 -11.74 5.32 24.32
N TYR A 155 -12.71 5.92 23.60
CA TYR A 155 -13.28 5.59 22.29
C TYR A 155 -13.41 4.10 21.86
N TYR A 156 -14.65 3.57 21.97
CA TYR A 156 -15.35 2.46 21.25
C TYR A 156 -14.56 1.16 20.90
N GLU A 157 -15.01 -0.08 21.14
CA GLU A 157 -16.31 -0.69 21.49
C GLU A 157 -16.14 -1.97 22.38
N LYS A 158 -15.02 -2.05 23.11
CA LYS A 158 -14.86 -2.94 24.27
C LYS A 158 -14.03 -2.18 25.31
N ASP A 159 -14.64 -1.90 26.45
CA ASP A 159 -13.99 -1.18 27.55
C ASP A 159 -12.71 -1.89 27.97
N ILE A 160 -11.58 -1.18 27.99
CA ILE A 160 -10.38 -1.67 28.70
C ILE A 160 -10.66 -1.45 30.19
N VAL A 161 -11.13 -2.50 30.86
CA VAL A 161 -11.40 -2.42 32.30
C VAL A 161 -10.09 -2.66 33.06
N LEU A 162 -9.51 -1.59 33.59
CA LEU A 162 -8.39 -1.66 34.52
C LEU A 162 -8.93 -1.93 35.93
N LYS A 163 -8.60 -3.07 36.52
CA LYS A 163 -8.89 -3.34 37.95
C LYS A 163 -7.59 -3.47 38.72
N LYS A 164 -7.44 -2.63 39.75
CA LYS A 164 -6.36 -2.72 40.74
C LYS A 164 -6.61 -3.93 41.63
N THR A 165 -5.67 -4.86 41.67
CA THR A 165 -5.67 -5.96 42.65
C THR A 165 -4.43 -5.81 43.52
N ASP A 166 -4.64 -5.46 44.79
CA ASP A 166 -3.66 -5.51 45.88
C ASP A 166 -2.33 -4.76 45.66
N GLY A 167 -2.40 -3.59 45.00
CA GLY A 167 -1.35 -2.57 45.08
C GLY A 167 -0.07 -2.81 44.27
N LYS A 168 0.04 -3.91 43.51
CA LYS A 168 1.18 -4.18 42.61
C LYS A 168 0.79 -4.73 41.24
N LYS A 169 -0.48 -5.11 41.07
CA LYS A 169 -0.97 -5.81 39.87
C LYS A 169 -2.07 -5.01 39.22
N ILE A 170 -1.93 -4.82 37.92
CA ILE A 170 -2.94 -4.19 37.06
C ILE A 170 -3.42 -5.29 36.11
N ARG A 171 -4.74 -5.52 36.07
CA ARG A 171 -5.32 -6.30 34.97
C ARG A 171 -5.66 -5.35 33.83
N ALA A 172 -5.17 -5.65 32.63
CA ALA A 172 -5.46 -4.88 31.43
C ALA A 172 -6.14 -5.77 30.40
N ILE A 173 -7.26 -5.30 29.86
CA ILE A 173 -7.92 -5.92 28.70
C ILE A 173 -7.24 -5.33 27.46
N CYS A 174 -6.13 -5.93 27.05
CA CYS A 174 -5.50 -5.60 25.79
C CYS A 174 -6.25 -6.33 24.69
N PRO A 175 -6.79 -5.65 23.69
CA PRO A 175 -7.47 -6.40 22.68
C PRO A 175 -6.39 -6.76 21.58
N ILE A 176 -6.46 -8.01 21.15
CA ILE A 176 -6.04 -8.76 19.91
C ILE A 176 -4.71 -8.55 19.16
N SER A 177 -4.03 -7.41 19.08
CA SER A 177 -2.91 -7.29 18.09
C SER A 177 -1.51 -7.06 18.65
N LEU A 178 -1.32 -7.06 19.97
CA LEU A 178 -0.03 -6.67 20.56
C LEU A 178 0.96 -7.82 20.84
N ILE A 179 0.57 -9.09 20.70
CA ILE A 179 1.46 -10.24 20.95
C ILE A 179 1.10 -11.35 19.97
N ASN A 180 2.04 -11.73 19.10
CA ASN A 180 1.85 -12.70 18.00
C ASN A 180 1.38 -14.11 18.43
N ASP A 181 1.29 -14.41 19.73
CA ASP A 181 0.94 -15.73 20.29
C ASP A 181 -0.43 -15.79 20.97
N LEU A 182 -1.21 -14.69 20.98
CA LEU A 182 -2.50 -14.64 21.69
C LEU A 182 -3.69 -14.68 20.73
N LYS A 183 -4.53 -15.71 20.87
CA LYS A 183 -5.80 -15.81 20.17
C LYS A 183 -6.71 -14.72 20.72
N GLY A 184 -7.36 -13.95 19.84
CA GLY A 184 -8.08 -12.75 20.24
C GLY A 184 -9.12 -12.97 21.36
N GLY A 185 -9.21 -12.03 22.31
CA GLY A 185 -10.16 -12.04 23.44
C GLY A 185 -9.53 -12.29 24.82
N GLN A 186 -8.22 -12.49 24.91
CA GLN A 186 -7.56 -12.86 26.17
C GLN A 186 -7.25 -11.63 27.07
N MET A 187 -7.47 -11.77 28.37
CA MET A 187 -7.09 -10.79 29.39
C MET A 187 -5.64 -11.01 29.83
N LEU A 188 -4.91 -9.94 30.15
CA LEU A 188 -3.53 -10.04 30.63
C LEU A 188 -3.41 -9.62 32.11
N GLU A 189 -2.70 -10.44 32.88
CA GLU A 189 -2.18 -10.06 34.19
C GLU A 189 -0.72 -9.61 34.00
N VAL A 190 -0.42 -8.39 34.43
CA VAL A 190 0.93 -7.82 34.38
C VAL A 190 1.41 -7.45 35.78
N GLU A 191 2.72 -7.55 36.00
CA GLU A 191 3.39 -7.18 37.25
C GLU A 191 4.55 -6.23 36.98
N PHE A 192 4.76 -5.27 37.88
CA PHE A 192 5.88 -4.35 37.79
C PHE A 192 7.19 -5.00 38.24
N ASP A 193 8.13 -5.12 37.32
CA ASP A 193 9.51 -5.45 37.61
C ASP A 193 10.26 -4.20 38.07
N LYS A 194 10.60 -4.16 39.35
CA LYS A 194 11.26 -3.03 40.00
C LYS A 194 12.72 -2.85 39.58
N GLU A 195 13.39 -3.93 39.20
CA GLU A 195 14.81 -3.87 38.81
C GLU A 195 14.95 -3.35 37.39
N LEU A 196 14.03 -3.74 36.51
CA LEU A 196 14.01 -3.31 35.11
C LEU A 196 13.20 -2.03 34.88
N ASN A 197 12.52 -1.54 35.92
CA ASN A 197 11.60 -0.41 35.87
C ASN A 197 10.55 -0.55 34.74
N LYS A 198 10.00 -1.76 34.58
CA LYS A 198 9.10 -2.14 33.48
C LYS A 198 8.06 -3.14 33.97
N TYR A 199 6.85 -3.10 33.41
CA TYR A 199 5.85 -4.14 33.66
C TYR A 199 6.07 -5.36 32.75
N LYS A 200 5.98 -6.57 33.30
CA LYS A 200 6.07 -7.87 32.62
C LYS A 200 4.71 -8.55 32.57
N VAL A 201 4.40 -9.23 31.47
CA VAL A 201 3.23 -10.11 31.40
C VAL A 201 3.51 -11.36 32.23
N ILE A 202 2.69 -11.59 33.24
CA ILE A 202 2.82 -12.74 34.14
C ILE A 202 1.80 -13.83 33.83
N LYS A 203 0.65 -13.48 33.24
CA LYS A 203 -0.37 -14.47 32.86
C LYS A 203 -1.27 -13.99 31.73
N VAL A 204 -1.59 -14.92 30.84
CA VAL A 204 -2.67 -14.80 29.87
C VAL A 204 -3.88 -15.51 30.44
N ILE A 205 -5.02 -14.83 30.49
CA ILE A 205 -6.30 -15.33 30.99
C ILE A 205 -7.23 -15.48 29.80
N GLU A 206 -7.72 -16.70 29.56
CA GLU A 206 -8.75 -16.94 28.56
C GLU A 206 -10.08 -16.33 29.03
N ASP A 207 -10.78 -15.68 28.10
CA ASP A 207 -12.06 -14.98 28.35
C ASP A 207 -13.06 -15.93 29.01
N PRO A 208 -13.44 -15.73 30.28
CA PRO A 208 -14.56 -16.45 30.86
C PRO A 208 -15.82 -15.83 30.25
N LYS A 209 -16.36 -16.49 29.22
CA LYS A 209 -17.62 -16.16 28.53
C LYS A 209 -18.66 -15.46 29.39
#